data_AF-A0A374UTK1-F1
#
_entry.id   AF-A0A374UTK1-F1
#
_cell.length_a   1.000
_cell.length_b   1.000
_cell.length_c   1.000
_cell.angle_alpha   90.00
_cell.angle_beta   90.00
_cell.angle_gamma   90.00
#
_symmetry.space_group_name_H-M   'P 1'
#
loop_
_entity.id
_entity.type
_entity.pdbx_description
1 polymer ?
#
loop_
_entity_poly.entity_id
_entity_poly.type
_entity_poly.pdbx_seq_one_letter_code
_entity_poly.pdbx_strand_id
1 'polypeptide(L)'
;MKDEFVTLETAEMLRDKSFPQTDFKINISTLHQCYLYLSIPTQSIAQKWLREAKNIHICIYNCACGYGYEISKADNGTHIASSTYKGTNDGGEWDAYEEALEAGIQEALKLI
;
A
#
# COMPACT_ATOMS: atom_id res chain seq x y z
N MET A 1 7.87 -11.41 -9.36
CA MET A 1 7.54 -10.47 -8.27
C MET A 1 6.61 -11.21 -7.32
N LYS A 2 6.85 -11.12 -6.02
CA LYS A 2 6.08 -11.83 -5.00
C LYS A 2 5.14 -10.81 -4.37
N ASP A 3 3.83 -11.08 -4.35
CA ASP A 3 2.88 -10.19 -3.68
C ASP A 3 3.14 -10.24 -2.16
N GLU A 4 3.32 -9.08 -1.54
CA GLU A 4 3.60 -8.94 -0.12
C GLU A 4 2.36 -8.43 0.63
N PHE A 5 2.30 -8.73 1.92
CA PHE A 5 1.31 -8.13 2.81
C PHE A 5 1.67 -6.68 3.10
N VAL A 6 0.67 -5.82 3.25
CA VAL A 6 0.92 -4.47 3.78
C VAL A 6 1.46 -4.57 5.21
N THR A 7 2.16 -3.54 5.67
CA THR A 7 2.60 -3.47 7.07
C THR A 7 1.41 -3.39 8.03
N LEU A 8 1.65 -3.68 9.31
CA LEU A 8 0.63 -3.56 10.35
C LEU A 8 0.07 -2.14 10.42
N GLU A 9 0.94 -1.13 10.36
CA GLU A 9 0.56 0.29 10.33
C GLU A 9 -0.39 0.60 9.17
N THR A 10 -0.03 0.16 7.96
CA THR A 10 -0.89 0.35 6.78
C THR A 10 -2.22 -0.40 6.90
N ALA A 11 -2.24 -1.59 7.50
CA ALA A 11 -3.47 -2.33 7.76
C ALA A 11 -4.41 -1.57 8.73
N GLU A 12 -3.86 -0.89 9.73
CA GLU A 12 -4.63 -0.03 10.64
C GLU A 12 -5.16 1.21 9.91
N MET A 13 -4.34 1.87 9.09
CA MET A 13 -4.79 3.00 8.26
C MET A 13 -5.92 2.56 7.32
N LEU A 14 -5.83 1.40 6.68
CA LEU A 14 -6.88 0.87 5.80
C LEU A 14 -8.19 0.65 6.57
N ARG A 15 -8.13 0.09 7.78
CA ARG A 15 -9.28 -0.11 8.66
C ARG A 15 -9.97 1.23 8.96
N ASP A 16 -9.19 2.26 9.28
CA ASP A 16 -9.70 3.60 9.58
C ASP A 16 -10.36 4.26 8.37
N LYS A 17 -9.94 3.90 7.15
CA LYS A 17 -10.51 4.39 5.87
C LYS A 17 -11.65 3.52 5.33
N SER A 18 -12.25 2.69 6.18
CA SER A 18 -13.35 1.79 5.84
C SER A 18 -13.00 0.82 4.69
N PHE A 19 -11.75 0.37 4.62
CA PHE A 19 -11.36 -0.72 3.73
C PHE A 19 -12.21 -1.95 4.05
N PRO A 20 -12.85 -2.60 3.06
CA PRO A 20 -13.68 -3.75 3.30
C PRO A 20 -12.81 -4.88 3.84
N GLN A 21 -13.07 -5.29 5.09
CA GLN A 21 -12.44 -6.47 5.65
C GLN A 21 -12.86 -7.66 4.79
N THR A 22 -11.92 -8.20 4.04
CA THR A 22 -12.07 -9.51 3.44
C THR A 22 -11.88 -10.49 4.57
N ASP A 23 -12.89 -11.32 4.85
CA ASP A 23 -12.80 -12.42 5.82
C ASP A 23 -11.76 -13.46 5.33
N PHE A 24 -10.47 -13.15 5.45
CA PHE A 24 -9.42 -14.14 5.29
C PHE A 24 -9.44 -15.03 6.53
N LYS A 25 -10.30 -16.04 6.51
CA LYS A 25 -10.39 -17.06 7.55
C LYS A 25 -9.13 -17.93 7.53
N ILE A 26 -8.12 -17.54 8.30
CA ILE A 26 -7.01 -18.45 8.63
C ILE A 26 -7.51 -19.36 9.75
N ASN A 27 -7.53 -20.68 9.51
CA ASN A 27 -7.86 -21.65 10.55
C ASN A 27 -6.69 -21.73 11.55
N ILE A 28 -6.84 -21.05 12.68
CA ILE A 28 -5.86 -20.99 13.78
C ILE A 28 -6.21 -21.92 14.94
N SER A 29 -6.76 -23.11 14.65
CA SER A 29 -7.09 -24.11 15.70
C SER A 29 -5.91 -24.56 16.58
N THR A 30 -4.68 -24.12 16.30
CA THR A 30 -3.47 -24.39 17.09
C THR A 30 -2.96 -23.21 17.95
N LEU A 31 -3.55 -22.00 17.87
CA LEU A 31 -3.03 -20.83 18.59
C LEU A 31 -3.97 -20.39 19.73
N HIS A 32 -3.65 -20.84 20.94
CA HIS A 32 -4.41 -20.61 22.18
C HIS A 32 -4.22 -19.22 22.80
N GLN A 33 -3.96 -18.17 22.01
CA GLN A 33 -3.88 -16.77 22.42
C GLN A 33 -3.52 -15.91 21.20
N CYS A 34 -4.48 -15.22 20.59
CA CYS A 34 -4.33 -13.92 19.89
C CYS A 34 -5.61 -13.63 19.08
N TYR A 35 -6.60 -13.03 19.73
CA TYR A 35 -7.69 -12.34 19.04
C TYR A 35 -7.20 -10.95 18.62
N LEU A 36 -6.61 -10.85 17.44
CA LEU A 36 -6.68 -9.64 16.63
C LEU A 36 -6.58 -10.08 15.17
N TYR A 37 -7.71 -10.51 14.61
CA TYR A 37 -7.85 -10.69 13.17
C TYR A 37 -7.78 -9.31 12.51
N LEU A 38 -6.57 -8.79 12.32
CA LEU A 38 -6.36 -7.89 11.19
C LEU A 38 -6.27 -8.79 9.98
N SER A 39 -7.33 -8.77 9.17
CA SER A 39 -7.24 -9.21 7.78
C SER A 39 -6.27 -8.27 7.08
N ILE A 40 -4.96 -8.53 7.19
CA ILE A 40 -3.92 -7.76 6.53
C ILE A 40 -4.01 -8.09 5.04
N PRO A 41 -4.45 -7.16 4.17
CA PRO A 41 -4.51 -7.44 2.75
C PRO A 41 -3.11 -7.48 2.15
N THR A 42 -2.97 -8.12 1.00
CA THR A 42 -1.76 -7.92 0.20
C THR A 42 -1.74 -6.51 -0.39
N GLN A 43 -0.56 -6.01 -0.71
CA GLN A 43 -0.37 -4.71 -1.33
C GLN A 43 -1.18 -4.58 -2.63
N SER A 44 -1.26 -5.66 -3.42
CA SER A 44 -2.07 -5.67 -4.66
C SER A 44 -3.56 -5.47 -4.40
N ILE A 45 -4.12 -6.05 -3.32
CA ILE A 45 -5.52 -5.88 -2.93
C ILE A 45 -5.76 -4.45 -2.44
N ALA A 46 -4.87 -3.91 -1.61
CA ALA A 46 -4.96 -2.53 -1.13
C ALA A 46 -4.91 -1.54 -2.30
N GLN A 47 -3.96 -1.72 -3.23
CA GLN A 47 -3.81 -0.89 -4.43
C GLN A 47 -5.05 -0.99 -5.34
N LYS A 48 -5.61 -2.18 -5.53
CA LYS A 48 -6.86 -2.36 -6.30
C LYS A 48 -8.01 -1.58 -5.69
N TRP A 49 -8.19 -1.65 -4.37
CA TRP A 49 -9.24 -0.91 -3.68
C TRP A 49 -9.05 0.60 -3.79
N LEU A 50 -7.83 1.11 -3.60
CA LEU A 50 -7.53 2.54 -3.81
C LEU A 50 -7.92 2.98 -5.21
N ARG A 51 -7.61 2.18 -6.23
CA ARG A 51 -7.95 2.48 -7.63
C ARG A 51 -9.45 2.47 -7.88
N GLU A 52 -10.13 1.39 -7.50
CA GLU A 52 -11.53 1.16 -7.88
C GLU A 52 -12.53 1.88 -6.98
N ALA A 53 -12.25 1.98 -5.68
CA ALA A 53 -13.18 2.54 -4.70
C ALA A 53 -12.85 3.99 -4.32
N LYS A 54 -11.58 4.41 -4.44
CA LYS A 54 -11.13 5.75 -4.03
C LYS A 54 -10.68 6.63 -5.19
N ASN A 55 -10.70 6.12 -6.42
CA ASN A 55 -10.23 6.83 -7.62
C ASN A 55 -8.76 7.28 -7.51
N ILE A 56 -7.92 6.50 -6.82
CA ILE A 56 -6.50 6.78 -6.60
C ILE A 56 -5.65 5.69 -7.24
N HIS A 57 -4.85 6.05 -8.23
CA HIS A 57 -3.89 5.15 -8.85
C HIS A 57 -2.47 5.44 -8.34
N ILE A 58 -1.76 4.39 -7.94
CA ILE A 58 -0.34 4.43 -7.57
C ILE A 58 0.44 3.75 -8.70
N CYS A 59 1.35 4.50 -9.32
CA CYS A 59 2.32 4.01 -10.29
C CYS A 59 3.68 3.91 -9.60
N ILE A 60 4.38 2.78 -9.76
CA ILE A 60 5.76 2.62 -9.30
C ILE A 60 6.68 2.72 -10.51
N TYR A 61 7.69 3.58 -10.41
CA TYR A 61 8.74 3.74 -11.40
C TYR A 61 10.09 3.34 -10.81
N ASN A 62 11.07 3.06 -11.66
CA ASN A 62 12.45 2.86 -11.25
C ASN A 62 13.38 3.87 -11.95
N CYS A 63 14.47 4.21 -11.29
CA CYS A 63 15.54 5.01 -11.84
C CYS A 63 16.91 4.41 -11.47
N ALA A 64 18.00 5.10 -11.79
CA ALA A 64 19.36 4.65 -11.45
C ALA A 64 19.60 4.53 -9.92
N CYS A 65 18.75 5.16 -9.12
CA CYS A 65 18.86 5.23 -7.67
C CYS A 65 17.89 4.30 -6.92
N GLY A 66 17.01 3.57 -7.60
CA GLY A 66 16.02 2.71 -6.95
C GLY A 66 14.61 2.89 -7.51
N TYR A 67 13.61 2.70 -6.66
CA TYR A 67 12.18 2.77 -6.97
C TYR A 67 11.53 3.98 -6.31
N GLY A 68 10.60 4.62 -7.03
CA GLY A 68 9.77 5.71 -6.52
C GLY A 68 8.31 5.50 -6.90
N TYR A 69 7.43 6.38 -6.43
CA TYR A 69 6.00 6.31 -6.73
C TYR A 69 5.43 7.63 -7.22
N GLU A 70 4.37 7.53 -8.03
CA GLU A 70 3.49 8.63 -8.41
C GLU A 70 2.04 8.27 -8.12
N ILE A 71 1.29 9.25 -7.63
CA ILE A 71 -0.13 9.14 -7.31
C ILE A 71 -0.92 10.05 -8.26
N SER A 72 -1.94 9.49 -8.89
CA SER A 72 -2.82 10.20 -9.82
C SER A 72 -4.28 9.76 -9.64
N LYS A 73 -5.23 10.53 -10.18
CA LYS A 73 -6.62 10.10 -10.28
C LYS A 73 -6.72 8.91 -11.23
N ALA A 74 -7.41 7.86 -10.80
CA ALA A 74 -7.54 6.64 -11.60
C ALA A 74 -8.40 6.83 -12.87
N ASP A 75 -9.36 7.77 -12.84
CA ASP A 75 -10.30 8.02 -13.93
C ASP A 75 -9.71 8.79 -15.11
N ASN A 76 -8.77 9.72 -14.87
CA ASN A 76 -8.28 10.65 -15.87
C ASN A 76 -6.78 10.93 -15.82
N GLY A 77 -6.05 10.32 -14.88
CA GLY A 77 -4.60 10.46 -14.76
C GLY A 77 -4.12 11.81 -14.23
N THR A 78 -5.00 12.68 -13.69
CA THR A 78 -4.57 13.94 -13.07
C THR A 78 -3.60 13.66 -11.93
N HIS A 79 -2.39 14.19 -12.01
CA HIS A 79 -1.37 14.04 -10.97
C HIS A 79 -1.84 14.62 -9.63
N ILE A 80 -1.51 13.93 -8.53
CA ILE A 80 -1.85 14.35 -7.16
C ILE A 80 -0.58 14.52 -6.32
N ALA A 81 0.29 13.52 -6.29
CA ALA A 81 1.51 13.51 -5.48
C ALA A 81 2.58 12.58 -6.07
N SER A 82 3.82 12.69 -5.62
CA SER A 82 4.90 11.76 -5.93
C SER A 82 5.88 11.63 -4.77
N SER A 83 6.73 10.60 -4.82
CA SER A 83 7.75 10.34 -3.81
C SER A 83 8.71 11.52 -3.62
N THR A 84 9.00 12.32 -4.66
CA THR A 84 9.84 13.55 -4.57
C THR A 84 11.10 13.39 -3.71
N TYR A 85 11.87 12.31 -3.94
CA TYR A 85 13.10 11.98 -3.20
C TYR A 85 12.92 11.70 -1.69
N LYS A 86 11.74 11.24 -1.27
CA LYS A 86 11.43 10.87 0.13
C LYS A 86 11.80 9.42 0.50
N GLY A 87 12.38 8.67 -0.43
CA GLY A 87 12.84 7.31 -0.18
C GLY A 87 14.00 7.25 0.80
N THR A 88 14.24 6.06 1.33
CA THR A 88 15.13 5.83 2.47
C THR A 88 16.60 5.68 2.08
N ASN A 89 16.92 5.48 0.80
CA ASN A 89 18.30 5.33 0.34
C ASN A 89 18.97 6.68 0.01
N ASP A 90 20.29 6.65 -0.26
CA ASP A 90 21.10 7.85 -0.51
C ASP A 90 20.64 8.67 -1.74
N GLY A 91 19.90 8.04 -2.65
CA GLY A 91 19.31 8.70 -3.82
C GLY A 91 17.90 9.25 -3.59
N GLY A 92 17.36 9.14 -2.37
CA GLY A 92 15.99 9.54 -2.05
C GLY A 92 14.92 8.61 -2.63
N GLU A 93 15.26 7.36 -2.95
CA GLU A 93 14.33 6.35 -3.47
C GLU A 93 14.33 5.12 -2.53
N TRP A 94 13.58 4.08 -2.89
CA TRP A 94 13.60 2.79 -2.18
C TRP A 94 14.40 1.74 -2.95
N ASP A 95 15.04 0.83 -2.24
CA ASP A 95 15.86 -0.21 -2.87
C ASP A 95 14.99 -1.32 -3.46
N ALA A 96 13.79 -1.54 -2.91
CA ALA A 96 12.81 -2.51 -3.41
C ALA A 96 11.52 -1.87 -3.94
N TYR A 97 10.90 -2.57 -4.90
CA TYR A 97 9.59 -2.20 -5.44
C TYR A 97 8.51 -2.20 -4.36
N GLU A 98 8.50 -3.23 -3.53
CA GLU A 98 7.51 -3.44 -2.47
C GLU A 98 7.60 -2.37 -1.37
N GLU A 99 8.80 -1.83 -1.11
CA GLU A 99 8.98 -0.69 -0.19
C GLU A 99 8.42 0.62 -0.76
N ALA A 100 8.68 0.90 -2.04
CA ALA A 100 8.09 2.06 -2.73
C ALA A 100 6.56 1.94 -2.82
N LEU A 101 6.04 0.73 -3.05
CA LEU A 101 4.60 0.45 -3.08
C LEU A 101 3.96 0.64 -1.71
N GLU A 102 4.60 0.16 -0.64
CA GLU A 102 4.13 0.37 0.73
C GLU A 102 4.02 1.87 1.04
N ALA A 103 5.09 2.63 0.76
CA ALA A 103 5.11 4.08 0.97
C ALA A 103 4.05 4.81 0.12
N GLY A 104 3.85 4.38 -1.13
CA GLY A 104 2.81 4.91 -2.01
C GLY A 104 1.39 4.63 -1.49
N ILE A 105 1.14 3.45 -0.93
CA ILE A 105 -0.15 3.10 -0.29
C ILE A 105 -0.38 3.99 0.94
N GLN A 106 0.62 4.13 1.82
CA GLN A 106 0.49 4.98 3.01
C GLN A 106 0.21 6.43 2.64
N GLU A 107 0.89 6.98 1.64
CA GLU A 107 0.66 8.35 1.18
C GLU A 107 -0.74 8.50 0.56
N ALA A 108 -1.18 7.53 -0.26
CA ALA A 108 -2.53 7.51 -0.82
C ALA A 108 -3.62 7.50 0.26
N LEU A 109 -3.41 6.77 1.36
CA LEU A 109 -4.35 6.71 2.47
C LEU A 109 -4.46 8.03 3.25
N LYS A 110 -3.42 8.86 3.25
CA LYS A 110 -3.47 10.20 3.87
C LYS A 110 -4.30 11.20 3.06
N LEU A 111 -4.55 10.93 1.77
CA LEU A 111 -5.31 11.78 0.86
C LEU A 111 -6.84 11.59 0.95
N ILE A 112 -7.31 10.59 1.70
CA ILE A 112 -8.73 10.22 1.83
C ILE A 112 -9.26 10.35 3.25
#